data_AF-A0A956H3E4-F1
#
_entry.id   AF-A0A956H3E4-F1
#
_cell.length_a   1.000
_cell.length_b   1.000
_cell.length_c   1.000
_cell.angle_alpha   90.00
_cell.angle_beta   90.00
_cell.angle_gamma   90.00
#
_symmetry.space_group_name_H-M   'P 1'
#
loop_
_entity.id
_entity.type
_entity.pdbx_description
1 polymer ?
#
loop_
_entity_poly.entity_id
_entity_poly.type
_entity_poly.pdbx_seq_one_letter_code
_entity_poly.pdbx_strand_id
1 'polypeptide(L)' 'MFFAPDDKADQVRNLIGYCLAYTAGKYGVRVHGCVFMSNHHHTDVSDPQGNMVGFTQQFHSLLARG' A
#
# COMPACT_ATOMS: atom_id res chain seq x y z
N MET A 1 5.07 -6.23 -8.25
CA MET A 1 6.37 -6.02 -8.94
C MET A 1 6.59 -4.53 -9.06
N PHE A 2 7.69 -4.00 -8.48
CA PHE A 2 7.93 -2.55 -8.37
C PHE A 2 8.96 -2.11 -9.42
N PHE A 3 8.47 -1.56 -10.53
CA PHE A 3 9.30 -1.08 -11.63
C PHE A 3 9.45 0.44 -11.57
N ALA A 4 10.41 0.92 -10.77
CA ALA A 4 10.91 2.28 -10.85
C ALA A 4 12.44 2.20 -11.01
N PRO A 5 13.01 2.58 -12.17
CA PRO A 5 14.45 2.73 -12.33
C PRO A 5 14.88 4.05 -11.66
N ASP A 6 14.88 4.05 -10.33
CA ASP A 6 15.14 5.21 -9.47
C ASP A 6 16.28 4.87 -8.49
N ASP A 7 17.16 5.82 -8.18
CA ASP A 7 18.31 5.62 -7.28
C ASP A 7 17.86 5.34 -5.83
N LYS A 8 16.61 5.68 -5.50
CA LYS A 8 15.95 5.42 -4.22
C LYS A 8 14.89 4.33 -4.31
N ALA A 9 14.90 3.49 -5.35
CA ALA A 9 13.90 2.44 -5.56
C ALA A 9 13.66 1.57 -4.30
N ASP A 10 14.71 1.22 -3.56
CA ASP A 10 14.58 0.41 -2.34
C ASP A 10 13.95 1.18 -1.18
N GLN A 11 14.20 2.48 -1.05
CA GLN A 11 13.54 3.32 -0.05
C GLN A 11 12.04 3.43 -0.35
N VAL A 12 11.69 3.64 -1.62
CA VAL A 12 10.29 3.69 -2.07
C VAL A 12 9.58 2.36 -1.83
N ARG A 13 10.22 1.24 -2.16
CA ARG A 13 9.68 -0.11 -1.90
C ARG A 13 9.45 -0.34 -0.40
N ASN A 14 10.40 0.05 0.45
CA ASN A 14 10.29 -0.10 1.90
C ASN A 14 9.18 0.78 2.48
N LEU A 15 9.07 2.04 2.03
CA LEU A 15 7.98 2.94 2.42
C LEU A 15 6.62 2.33 2.06
N ILE A 16 6.45 1.90 0.81
CA ILE A 16 5.19 1.31 0.34
C ILE A 16 4.85 0.05 1.12
N GLY A 17 5.82 -0.87 1.25
CA GLY A 17 5.65 -2.12 1.98
C GLY A 17 5.28 -1.88 3.44
N TYR A 18 5.94 -0.93 4.10
CA TYR A 18 5.62 -0.55 5.49
C TYR A 18 4.21 0.01 5.61
N CYS A 19 3.85 1.01 4.79
CA CYS A 19 2.53 1.63 4.84
C CYS A 19 1.43 0.61 4.59
N LEU A 20 1.61 -0.30 3.62
CA LEU A 20 0.65 -1.35 3.30
C LEU A 20 0.49 -2.34 4.44
N ALA A 21 1.59 -2.88 4.97
CA ALA A 21 1.55 -3.87 6.05
C ALA A 21 0.95 -3.27 7.33
N TYR A 22 1.34 -2.04 7.68
CA TYR A 22 0.83 -1.34 8.84
C TYR A 22 -0.69 -1.11 8.77
N THR A 23 -1.20 -0.56 7.65
CA THR A 23 -2.63 -0.29 7.53
C THR A 23 -3.44 -1.56 7.35
N ALA A 24 -2.95 -2.55 6.62
CA ALA A 24 -3.61 -3.85 6.47
C ALA A 24 -3.81 -4.52 7.84
N GLY A 25 -2.75 -4.57 8.67
CA GLY A 25 -2.84 -5.11 10.03
C GLY A 25 -3.77 -4.32 10.93
N LYS A 26 -3.73 -2.97 10.85
CA LYS A 26 -4.57 -2.09 11.67
C LYS A 26 -6.07 -2.25 11.38
N TYR A 27 -6.45 -2.39 10.12
CA TYR A 27 -7.86 -2.43 9.70
C TYR A 27 -8.40 -3.86 9.48
N GLY A 28 -7.57 -4.89 9.67
CA GLY A 28 -7.96 -6.29 9.45
C GLY A 28 -8.12 -6.68 7.98
N VAL A 29 -7.52 -5.90 7.06
CA VAL A 29 -7.60 -6.14 5.61
C VAL A 29 -6.55 -7.17 5.20
N ARG A 30 -6.95 -8.16 4.39
CA ARG A 30 -6.06 -9.19 3.85
C ARG A 30 -5.59 -8.81 2.46
N VAL A 31 -4.28 -8.71 2.24
CA VAL A 31 -3.69 -8.37 0.94
C VAL A 31 -3.36 -9.64 0.16
N HIS A 32 -3.88 -9.76 -1.06
CA HIS A 32 -3.59 -10.87 -1.98
C HIS A 32 -2.52 -10.50 -3.00
N GLY A 33 -2.48 -9.22 -3.39
CA GLY A 33 -1.51 -8.71 -4.34
C GLY A 33 -1.41 -7.19 -4.26
N CYS A 34 -0.21 -6.66 -4.52
CA CYS A 34 -0.01 -5.22 -4.62
C CYS A 34 1.07 -4.90 -5.67
N VAL A 35 0.72 -4.01 -6.60
CA VAL A 35 1.59 -3.57 -7.69
C VAL A 35 1.52 -2.06 -7.77
N PHE A 36 2.68 -1.42 -7.71
CA PHE A 36 2.85 0.01 -7.99
C PHE A 36 3.51 0.18 -9.35
N MET A 37 2.87 0.98 -10.19
CA MET A 37 3.39 1.44 -11.47
C MET A 37 3.75 2.92 -11.34
N SER A 38 4.12 3.55 -12.46
CA SER A 38 4.54 4.95 -12.48
C SER A 38 3.44 5.97 -12.13
N ASN A 39 2.16 5.64 -12.36
CA ASN A 39 1.05 6.60 -12.22
C ASN A 39 -0.11 6.13 -11.34
N HIS A 40 -0.15 4.86 -10.95
CA HIS A 40 -1.17 4.32 -10.04
C HIS A 40 -0.70 3.00 -9.42
N HIS A 41 -1.51 2.46 -8.53
CA HIS A 41 -1.30 1.14 -7.95
C HIS A 41 -2.57 0.29 -8.04
N HIS A 42 -2.39 -1.02 -8.08
CA HIS A 42 -3.45 -2.00 -7.84
C HIS A 42 -3.15 -2.74 -6.54
N THR A 43 -4.15 -2.84 -5.68
CA THR A 43 -4.04 -3.60 -4.43
C THR A 43 -5.29 -4.45 -4.27
N ASP A 44 -5.14 -5.75 -4.44
CA ASP A 44 -6.24 -6.72 -4.35
C ASP A 44 -6.35 -7.19 -2.91
N VAL A 45 -7.53 -7.01 -2.31
CA VAL A 45 -7.74 -7.27 -0.89
C VAL A 45 -9.08 -7.96 -0.59
N SER A 46 -9.14 -8.63 0.55
CA SER A 46 -10.41 -9.00 1.20
C SER A 46 -10.56 -8.24 2.50
N ASP A 47 -11.76 -7.71 2.72
CA ASP A 47 -12.13 -6.93 3.90
C ASP A 47 -13.41 -7.52 4.52
N PRO A 48 -13.29 -8.56 5.37
CA PRO A 48 -14.45 -9.21 5.96
C PRO A 48 -15.17 -8.37 7.02
N GLN A 49 -14.59 -7.24 7.45
CA GLN A 49 -15.15 -6.35 8.47
C GLN A 49 -15.74 -5.05 7.90
N GLY A 50 -15.56 -4.78 6.60
CA GLY A 50 -16.07 -3.56 5.97
C GLY A 50 -15.27 -2.29 6.31
N ASN A 51 -13.99 -2.43 6.65
CA ASN A 51 -13.09 -1.34 7.02
C ASN A 51 -12.35 -0.67 5.83
N MET A 52 -12.72 -0.98 4.58
CA MET A 52 -12.03 -0.55 3.36
C MET A 52 -11.80 0.96 3.30
N VAL A 53 -12.78 1.77 3.72
CA VAL A 53 -12.69 3.24 3.69
C VAL A 53 -11.57 3.73 4.60
N GLY A 54 -11.47 3.19 5.81
CA GLY A 54 -10.42 3.55 6.77
C GLY A 54 -9.04 3.09 6.30
N PHE A 55 -8.94 1.86 5.80
CA PHE A 55 -7.71 1.32 5.22
C PHE A 55 -7.20 2.20 4.07
N THR A 56 -8.07 2.48 3.10
CA THR A 56 -7.69 3.24 1.89
C THR A 56 -7.30 4.67 2.24
N GLN A 57 -8.10 5.35 3.07
CA GLN A 57 -7.82 6.72 3.50
C GLN A 57 -6.46 6.81 4.18
N GLN A 58 -6.18 5.94 5.16
CA GLN A 58 -4.94 6.02 5.91
C GLN A 58 -3.73 5.57 5.07
N PHE A 59 -3.87 4.53 4.25
CA PHE A 59 -2.81 4.04 3.39
C PHE A 59 -2.34 5.12 2.42
N HIS A 60 -3.28 5.73 1.68
CA HIS A 60 -2.97 6.83 0.75
C HIS A 60 -2.41 8.06 1.46
N SER A 61 -2.94 8.38 2.64
CA SER A 61 -2.46 9.51 3.43
C SER A 61 -1.02 9.31 3.92
N LEU A 62 -0.62 8.10 4.30
CA LEU A 62 0.76 7.78 4.69
C LEU A 62 1.71 7.82 3.49
N LEU A 63 1.33 7.25 2.35
CA LEU A 63 2.13 7.29 1.13
C LEU A 63 2.39 8.72 0.65
N ALA A 64 1.38 9.61 0.75
CA ALA A 64 1.52 11.00 0.33
C ALA A 64 2.43 11.85 1.23
N ARG A 65 2.77 11.39 2.44
CA ARG A 65 3.65 12.09 3.38
C ARG A 65 5.09 11.57 3.38
N GLY A 66 5.30 10.34 2.91
CA GLY A 66 6.60 9.67 2.94
C GLY A 66 7.54 10.06 1.83
#